data_AF-A0A522V0I6-F1
#
_entry.id   AF-A0A522V0I6-F1
#
_cell.length_a   1.000
_cell.length_b   1.000
_cell.length_c   1.000
_cell.angle_alpha   90.00
_cell.angle_beta   90.00
_cell.angle_gamma   90.00
#
_symmetry.space_group_name_H-M   'P 1'
#
loop_
_entity.id
_entity.type
_entity.pdbx_description
1 polymer ?
#
loop_
_entity_poly.entity_id
_entity_poly.type
_entity_poly.pdbx_seq_one_letter_code
_entity_poly.pdbx_strand_id
1 'polypeptide(L)' 'VVKGMAQVQVGGREFFLSPGESTFIKGGVKHRLSNPGKIPLEIIEVQLGDSVAEDDIVRFDDEYGRA' A
#
# COMPACT_ATOMS: atom_id res chain seq x y z
N VAL A 1 0.84 9.78 -2.26
CA VAL A 1 2.09 9.94 -1.49
C VAL A 1 2.23 11.40 -1.09
N VAL A 2 2.50 11.68 0.19
CA VAL A 2 2.66 13.06 0.69
C VAL A 2 4.12 13.50 0.61
N LYS A 3 5.07 12.61 0.94
CA LYS A 3 6.51 12.88 0.92
C LYS A 3 7.30 11.60 0.70
N GLY A 4 8.47 11.71 0.06
CA GLY A 4 9.30 10.56 -0.31
C GLY A 4 8.86 9.92 -1.62
N MET A 5 9.32 8.69 -1.88
CA MET A 5 8.97 7.92 -3.07
C MET A 5 8.57 6.51 -2.66
N ALA A 6 7.39 6.06 -3.07
CA ALA A 6 6.90 4.72 -2.78
C ALA A 6 7.16 3.80 -3.96
N GLN A 7 7.66 2.60 -3.72
CA GLN A 7 7.56 1.49 -4.67
C GLN A 7 6.25 0.76 -4.39
N VAL A 8 5.42 0.62 -5.41
CA VAL A 8 4.07 0.06 -5.30
C VAL A 8 3.95 -1.13 -6.25
N GLN A 9 3.46 -2.24 -5.70
CA GLN A 9 3.14 -3.45 -6.43
C GLN A 9 1.62 -3.67 -6.35
N VAL A 10 0.93 -3.79 -7.48
CA VAL A 10 -0.53 -4.02 -7.55
C VAL A 10 -0.82 -4.98 -8.70
N GLY A 11 -1.44 -6.12 -8.39
CA GLY A 11 -1.85 -7.09 -9.41
C GLY A 11 -0.71 -7.58 -10.31
N GLY A 12 0.50 -7.73 -9.75
CA GLY A 12 1.71 -8.16 -10.48
C GLY A 12 2.43 -7.06 -11.25
N ARG A 13 1.93 -5.82 -11.23
CA ARG A 13 2.63 -4.66 -11.81
C ARG A 13 3.38 -3.91 -10.72
N GLU A 14 4.61 -3.50 -11.02
CA GLU A 14 5.44 -2.68 -10.12
C GLU A 14 5.72 -1.31 -10.74
N PHE A 15 5.60 -0.26 -9.94
CA PHE A 15 5.87 1.12 -10.35
C PHE A 15 6.21 2.00 -9.14
N PHE A 16 6.70 3.21 -9.39
CA PHE A 16 6.99 4.20 -8.35
C PHE A 16 5.91 5.29 -8.31
N LEU A 17 5.65 5.82 -7.12
CA LEU A 17 4.85 7.02 -6.91
C LEU A 17 5.69 8.09 -6.22
N SER A 18 5.71 9.28 -6.82
CA SER A 18 6.31 10.51 -6.34
C SER A 18 5.35 11.28 -5.44
N PRO A 19 5.82 12.30 -4.70
CA PRO A 19 4.94 13.18 -3.93
C PRO A 19 3.85 13.79 -4.83
N GLY A 20 2.60 13.79 -4.35
CA GLY A 20 1.42 14.24 -5.11
C GLY A 20 0.79 13.17 -6.01
N GLU A 21 1.49 12.06 -6.28
CA GLU A 21 0.93 10.95 -7.05
C GLU A 21 0.15 9.98 -6.16
N SER A 22 -0.82 9.31 -6.77
CA SER A 22 -1.68 8.32 -6.12
C SER A 22 -1.98 7.16 -7.06
N THR A 23 -2.47 6.07 -6.50
CA THR A 23 -3.00 4.95 -7.27
C THR A 23 -4.22 4.39 -6.56
N PHE A 24 -5.12 3.80 -7.33
CA PHE A 24 -6.30 3.14 -6.79
C PHE A 24 -6.09 1.62 -6.80
N ILE A 25 -6.33 1.00 -5.66
CA ILE A 25 -6.24 -0.45 -5.48
C ILE A 25 -7.67 -0.98 -5.45
N LYS A 26 -8.03 -1.78 -6.45
CA LYS A 26 -9.33 -2.46 -6.46
C LYS A 26 -9.37 -3.54 -5.37
N GLY A 27 -10.54 -3.74 -4.76
CA GLY A 27 -10.77 -4.83 -3.81
C GLY A 27 -10.40 -6.19 -4.41
N GLY A 28 -9.86 -7.07 -3.56
CA GLY A 28 -9.37 -8.39 -3.96
C GLY A 28 -8.05 -8.41 -4.74
N VAL A 29 -7.46 -7.24 -5.07
CA VAL A 29 -6.17 -7.18 -5.76
C VAL A 29 -5.03 -7.21 -4.74
N LYS A 30 -4.19 -8.24 -4.84
CA LYS A 30 -2.95 -8.31 -4.06
C LYS A 30 -2.07 -7.10 -4.38
N HIS A 31 -1.61 -6.44 -3.32
CA HIS A 31 -0.79 -5.25 -3.41
C HIS A 31 0.26 -5.20 -2.29
N ARG A 32 1.31 -4.39 -2.49
CA ARG A 32 2.35 -4.11 -1.50
C ARG A 32 2.89 -2.70 -1.73
N LEU A 33 3.15 -2.00 -0.65
CA LEU A 33 3.85 -0.72 -0.64
C LEU A 33 5.17 -0.87 0.12
N SER A 34 6.24 -0.40 -0.49
CA SER A 34 7.61 -0.48 0.04
C SER A 34 8.28 0.89 -0.05
N ASN A 35 9.17 1.19 0.91
CA ASN A 35 10.04 2.36 0.85
C ASN A 35 11.50 1.93 0.65
N PRO A 36 11.96 1.69 -0.59
CA PRO A 36 13.37 1.36 -0.86
C PRO A 36 14.30 2.59 -0.77
N GLY A 37 13.75 3.79 -0.60
CA GLY A 37 14.51 5.03 -0.53
C GLY A 37 15.19 5.24 0.83
N LYS A 38 16.09 6.23 0.87
CA LYS A 38 16.81 6.63 2.10
C LYS A 38 16.10 7.70 2.92
N ILE A 39 14.99 8.23 2.41
CA ILE A 39 14.21 9.30 3.04
C ILE A 39 12.92 8.68 3.60
N PRO A 40 12.42 9.12 4.78
CA PRO A 40 11.13 8.70 5.28
C PRO A 40 10.02 8.91 4.26
N LEU A 41 9.21 7.87 4.05
CA LEU A 41 8.03 7.89 3.21
C LEU A 41 6.81 8.25 4.07
N GLU A 42 6.05 9.26 3.66
CA GLU A 42 4.80 9.66 4.30
C GLU A 42 3.66 9.47 3.28
N ILE A 43 2.63 8.72 3.65
CA ILE A 43 1.47 8.41 2.80
C ILE A 43 0.18 8.70 3.54
N ILE A 44 -0.88 8.87 2.74
CA ILE A 44 -2.26 8.83 3.21
C ILE A 44 -2.87 7.62 2.53
N GLU A 45 -3.43 6.71 3.32
CA GLU A 45 -4.26 5.62 2.84
C GLU A 45 -5.72 5.98 3.09
N VAL A 46 -6.56 5.79 2.08
CA VAL A 46 -8.01 5.97 2.19
C VAL A 46 -8.64 4.66 1.79
N GLN A 47 -9.34 4.04 2.73
CA GLN A 47 -10.07 2.80 2.53
C GLN A 47 -11.54 3.11 2.25
N LEU A 48 -12.14 2.40 1.29
CA LEU A 48 -13.52 2.60 0.84
C LEU A 48 -14.24 1.26 0.91
N GLY A 49 -15.37 1.20 1.61
CA GLY A 49 -16.18 0.01 1.76
C GLY A 49 -17.16 0.15 2.92
N ASP A 50 -18.20 -0.68 2.94
CA ASP A 50 -19.21 -0.67 4.00
C ASP A 50 -18.69 -1.30 5.31
N SER A 51 -17.69 -2.17 5.21
CA SER A 51 -17.01 -2.80 6.33
C SER A 51 -15.51 -2.74 6.09
N VAL A 52 -14.85 -1.85 6.82
CA VAL A 52 -13.40 -1.65 6.76
C VAL A 52 -12.85 -2.06 8.11
N ALA A 53 -12.46 -3.32 8.23
CA ALA A 53 -12.04 -3.93 9.47
C ALA A 53 -10.93 -4.95 9.24
N GLU A 54 -10.28 -5.36 10.33
CA GLU A 54 -9.12 -6.26 10.31
C GLU A 54 -9.43 -7.65 9.72
N ASP A 55 -10.68 -8.09 9.80
CA ASP A 55 -11.16 -9.35 9.24
C ASP A 55 -11.34 -9.31 7.72
N ASP A 56 -11.38 -8.13 7.10
CA ASP A 56 -11.39 -7.94 5.64
C ASP A 56 -9.97 -7.96 5.02
N ILE A 57 -8.93 -8.14 5.84
CA ILE A 57 -7.54 -8.09 5.40
C ILE A 57 -6.93 -9.49 5.31
N VAL A 58 -6.66 -9.94 4.07
CA VAL A 58 -5.87 -11.15 3.82
C VAL A 58 -4.37 -10.80 3.77
N ARG A 59 -3.62 -11.28 4.76
CA ARG A 59 -2.15 -11.12 4.84
C ARG A 59 -1.47 -12.32 4.18
N PHE A 60 -0.57 -12.05 3.24
CA PHE A 60 0.16 -13.10 2.50
C PHE A 60 1.57 -13.36 3.05
N ASP A 61 2.21 -12.30 3.55
CA ASP A 61 3.45 -12.37 4.33
C ASP A 61 3.25 -11.47 5.53
N ASP A 62 3.58 -11.97 6.71
CA ASP A 62 3.54 -11.19 7.94
C ASP A 62 4.86 -11.32 8.69
N GLU A 63 5.82 -10.50 8.29
CA GLU A 63 7.12 -10.40 8.98
C GLU A 63 7.01 -9.72 10.36
N TYR A 64 5.83 -9.20 10.72
CA TYR A 64 5.62 -8.39 11.92
C TYR A 64 4.72 -9.06 12.96
N GLY A 65 4.23 -10.29 12.71
CA GLY A 65 3.49 -11.10 13.68
C GLY A 65 2.20 -10.47 14.17
N ARG A 66 1.44 -9.84 13.27
CA ARG A 66 0.13 -9.21 13.54
C ARG A 66 -1.06 -10.15 13.28
N ALA A 67 -0.80 -11.41 12.96
CA ALA A 67 -1.80 -12.47 12.81
C ALA A 67 -2.33 -12.98 14.17
#